data_AF-A0A920JRL0-F1
#
_entry.id   AF-A0A920JRL0-F1
#
_cell.length_a   1.000
_cell.length_b   1.000
_cell.length_c   1.000
_cell.angle_alpha   90.00
_cell.angle_beta   90.00
_cell.angle_gamma   90.00
#
_symmetry.space_group_name_H-M   'P 1'
#
loop_
_entity.id
_entity.type
_entity.pdbx_description
1 polymer ?
#
loop_
_entity_poly.entity_id
_entity_poly.type
_entity_poly.pdbx_seq_one_letter_code
_entity_poly.pdbx_strand_id
1 'polypeptide(L)' 'MNFLIAGVIAPIAYFLLRYIVKRFVMSLIASNQNNSNVKNMVQCENCKMFLDETEVLKVNGKTLCKKDECNK' A
#
# COMPACT_ATOMS: atom_id res chain seq x y z
N MET A 1 -1.82 -47.64 -3.27
CA MET A 1 -2.54 -46.63 -2.45
C MET A 1 -1.70 -45.40 -2.11
N ASN A 2 -0.38 -45.51 -1.85
CA ASN A 2 0.50 -44.35 -1.57
C ASN A 2 0.85 -43.47 -2.79
N PHE A 3 0.80 -44.01 -4.01
CA PHE A 3 1.23 -43.28 -5.22
C PHE A 3 0.28 -42.13 -5.59
N LEU A 4 -1.03 -42.30 -5.41
CA LEU A 4 -2.02 -41.23 -5.63
C LEU A 4 -1.85 -40.10 -4.60
N ILE A 5 -1.55 -40.45 -3.36
CA ILE A 5 -1.40 -39.48 -2.27
C ILE A 5 -0.11 -38.68 -2.45
N ALA A 6 1.02 -39.35 -2.69
CA ALA A 6 2.32 -38.68 -2.86
C ALA A 6 2.46 -37.99 -4.22
N GLY A 7 1.87 -38.55 -5.28
CA GLY A 7 2.01 -38.04 -6.65
C GLY A 7 1.01 -36.95 -7.02
N VAL A 8 -0.17 -36.91 -6.39
CA VAL A 8 -1.25 -35.99 -6.78
C VAL A 8 -1.71 -35.13 -5.59
N ILE A 9 -2.00 -35.74 -4.45
CA ILE A 9 -2.57 -35.00 -3.32
C ILE A 9 -1.52 -34.07 -2.67
N ALA A 10 -0.28 -34.54 -2.48
CA ALA A 10 0.79 -33.74 -1.89
C ALA A 10 1.11 -32.45 -2.68
N PRO A 11 1.31 -32.47 -4.02
CA PRO A 11 1.56 -31.23 -4.77
C PRO A 11 0.35 -30.28 -4.79
N ILE A 12 -0.88 -30.81 -4.85
CA ILE A 12 -2.10 -29.99 -4.79
C ILE A 12 -2.23 -29.31 -3.43
N ALA A 13 -2.06 -30.07 -2.34
CA ALA A 13 -2.13 -29.54 -0.98
C ALA A 13 -1.04 -28.48 -0.74
N TYR A 14 0.19 -28.71 -1.23
CA TYR A 14 1.27 -27.73 -1.16
C TYR A 14 0.92 -26.43 -1.90
N PHE A 15 0.35 -26.53 -3.11
CA PHE A 15 -0.03 -25.36 -3.89
C PHE A 15 -1.13 -24.55 -3.21
N LEU A 16 -2.15 -25.22 -2.65
CA LEU A 16 -3.22 -24.59 -1.90
C LEU A 16 -2.72 -23.90 -0.64
N LEU A 17 -1.90 -24.58 0.17
CA LEU A 17 -1.29 -23.98 1.36
C LEU A 17 -0.45 -22.75 1.01
N ARG A 18 0.38 -22.84 -0.04
CA ARG A 18 1.18 -21.70 -0.51
C ARG A 18 0.31 -20.53 -0.94
N TYR A 19 -0.78 -20.79 -1.66
CA TYR A 19 -1.71 -19.75 -2.09
C TYR A 19 -2.40 -19.07 -0.90
N ILE A 20 -2.89 -19.86 0.07
CA ILE A 20 -3.55 -19.35 1.27
C ILE A 20 -2.60 -18.49 2.09
N VAL A 21 -1.39 -18.98 2.38
CA VAL A 21 -0.38 -18.23 3.14
C VAL A 21 -0.04 -16.92 2.42
N LYS A 22 0.20 -16.96 1.10
CA LYS A 22 0.51 -15.76 0.33
C LYS A 22 -0.61 -14.72 0.39
N ARG A 23 -1.87 -15.15 0.22
CA ARG A 23 -3.04 -14.27 0.26
C ARG A 23 -3.27 -13.71 1.66
N PHE A 24 -3.05 -14.52 2.69
CA PHE A 24 -3.16 -14.10 4.08
C PHE A 24 -2.12 -13.03 4.42
N VAL A 25 -0.85 -13.26 4.06
CA VAL A 25 0.23 -12.28 4.28
C VAL A 25 -0.04 -10.97 3.51
N MET A 26 -0.46 -11.04 2.24
CA MET A 26 -0.85 -9.83 1.49
C MET A 26 -2.04 -9.10 2.13
N SER A 27 -3.02 -9.82 2.64
CA SER A 27 -4.17 -9.22 3.33
C SER A 27 -3.76 -8.56 4.64
N LEU A 28 -2.82 -9.16 5.39
CA LEU A 28 -2.25 -8.55 6.59
C LEU A 28 -1.45 -7.31 6.25
N ILE A 29 -0.60 -7.36 5.22
CA ILE A 29 0.16 -6.19 4.75
C ILE A 29 -0.79 -5.09 4.30
N ALA A 30 -1.82 -5.40 3.50
CA ALA A 30 -2.79 -4.40 3.04
C ALA A 30 -3.60 -3.80 4.20
N SER A 31 -3.99 -4.62 5.18
CA SER A 31 -4.63 -4.14 6.41
C SER A 31 -3.69 -3.25 7.22
N ASN A 32 -2.41 -3.64 7.33
CA ASN A 32 -1.39 -2.81 7.95
C ASN A 32 -1.04 -1.60 7.09
N GLN A 33 -1.28 -1.61 5.78
CA GLN A 33 -1.04 -0.48 4.89
C GLN A 33 -2.15 0.57 5.03
N ASN A 34 -3.39 0.12 5.24
CA ASN A 34 -4.53 0.96 5.60
C ASN A 34 -4.42 1.53 7.03
N ASN A 35 -3.77 0.81 7.96
CA ASN A 35 -3.54 1.27 9.34
C ASN A 35 -2.18 1.93 9.55
N SER A 36 -1.20 1.65 8.70
CA SER A 36 0.02 2.42 8.62
C SER A 36 -0.42 3.75 8.06
N ASN A 37 -0.27 4.76 8.89
CA ASN A 37 -0.48 6.17 8.59
C ASN A 37 0.52 6.65 7.51
N VAL A 38 0.75 5.86 6.45
CA VAL A 38 1.41 6.25 5.21
C VAL A 38 0.39 7.10 4.47
N LYS A 39 0.18 8.29 5.04
CA LYS A 39 -0.61 9.36 4.45
C LYS A 39 -0.11 9.57 3.02
N ASN A 40 -1.03 9.67 2.08
CA ASN A 40 -0.69 10.10 0.73
C ASN A 40 -0.03 11.48 0.86
N MET A 41 1.28 11.53 0.61
CA MET A 41 2.04 12.76 0.64
C MET A 41 2.04 13.34 -0.77
N VAL A 42 1.54 14.55 -0.90
CA VAL A 42 1.56 15.30 -2.15
C VAL A 42 2.71 16.28 -2.10
N GLN A 43 3.49 16.33 -3.18
CA GLN A 43 4.56 17.30 -3.30
C GLN A 43 3.96 18.68 -3.63
N CYS A 44 4.26 19.65 -2.80
CA CYS A 44 3.91 21.04 -3.04
C CYS A 44 4.86 21.65 -4.08
N GLU A 45 4.32 22.31 -5.10
CA GLU A 45 5.12 22.82 -6.23
C GLU A 45 6.05 23.96 -5.82
N ASN A 46 5.65 24.79 -4.84
CA ASN A 46 6.39 26.00 -4.47
C ASN A 46 7.62 25.72 -3.59
N CYS A 47 7.49 24.80 -2.63
CA CYS A 47 8.57 24.48 -1.69
C CYS A 47 9.24 23.13 -1.92
N LYS A 48 8.74 22.34 -2.88
CA LYS A 48 9.16 20.95 -3.14
C LYS A 48 9.08 20.03 -1.91
N MET A 49 8.41 20.46 -0.84
CA MET A 49 8.18 19.67 0.37
C MET A 49 7.03 18.69 0.15
N PHE A 50 7.18 17.51 0.72
CA PHE A 50 6.13 16.49 0.77
C PHE A 50 5.24 16.79 1.96
N LEU A 51 3.99 17.16 1.70
CA LEU A 51 3.00 17.48 2.72
C LEU A 51 1.79 16.55 2.58
N ASP A 52 1.05 16.43 3.66
CA ASP A 52 -0.19 15.66 3.69
C ASP A 52 -1.24 16.28 2.77
N GLU A 53 -2.10 15.48 2.12
CA GLU A 53 -3.21 16.00 1.29
C GLU A 53 -4.09 17.02 2.02
N THR A 54 -4.22 16.92 3.35
CA THR A 54 -4.97 17.88 4.19
C THR A 54 -4.28 19.23 4.38
N GLU A 55 -2.97 19.31 4.12
CA GLU A 55 -2.13 20.49 4.24
C GLU A 55 -1.81 21.15 2.88
N VAL A 56 -2.37 20.64 1.78
CA VAL A 56 -2.20 21.19 0.43
C VAL A 56 -3.52 21.79 -0.06
N LEU A 57 -3.47 23.03 -0.53
CA LEU A 57 -4.58 23.72 -1.17
C LEU A 57 -4.44 23.61 -2.70
N LYS A 58 -5.46 23.08 -3.37
CA LYS A 58 -5.55 23.16 -4.84
C LYS A 58 -6.15 24.50 -5.23
N VAL A 59 -5.35 25.38 -5.81
CA VAL A 59 -5.78 26.68 -6.33
C VAL A 59 -5.36 26.78 -7.79
N ASN A 60 -6.29 27.02 -8.71
CA ASN A 60 -6.04 27.14 -10.15
C ASN A 60 -5.22 25.98 -10.77
N GLY A 61 -5.52 24.74 -10.36
CA GLY A 61 -4.85 23.55 -10.87
C GLY A 61 -3.43 23.32 -10.33
N LYS A 62 -2.92 24.18 -9.45
CA LYS A 62 -1.62 24.06 -8.78
C LYS A 62 -1.80 23.61 -7.34
N THR A 63 -0.93 22.70 -6.88
CA THR A 63 -0.90 22.20 -5.49
C THR A 63 -0.01 23.08 -4.63
N LEU A 64 -0.64 24.04 -3.95
CA LEU A 64 0.02 25.02 -3.08
C LEU A 64 0.02 24.54 -1.62
N CYS A 65 1.10 24.82 -0.92
CA CYS A 65 1.23 24.53 0.51
C CYS A 65 0.30 25.47 1.30
N LYS A 66 -0.39 24.96 2.33
CA LYS A 66 -1.17 25.80 3.27
C LYS A 66 -0.29 26.63 4.21
N LYS A 67 0.98 26.25 4.40
CA LYS A 67 1.94 27.02 5.20
C LYS A 67 2.39 28.29 4.48
N ASP A 68 2.21 29.43 5.12
CA ASP A 68 2.66 30.75 4.64
C ASP A 68 4.18 30.83 4.45
N GLU A 69 4.95 29.94 5.08
CA GLU A 69 6.40 29.80 4.87
C GLU A 69 6.76 29.50 3.41
N CYS A 70 5.81 28.98 2.63
CA CYS A 70 5.95 28.62 1.22
C CYS A 70 5.25 29.56 0.25
N ASN A 71 4.52 30.57 0.74
CA ASN A 71 3.88 31.61 -0.06
C ASN A 71 4.60 32.94 0.16
N LYS A 72 5.90 32.97 -0.19
CA LYS A 72 6.68 34.20 -0.21
C LYS A 72 6.78 34.77 -1.61
#